data_AF-A0A3D1QUY4-F1
#
_entry.id   AF-A0A3D1QUY4-F1
#
_cell.length_a   1.000
_cell.length_b   1.000
_cell.length_c   1.000
_cell.angle_alpha   90.00
_cell.angle_beta   90.00
_cell.angle_gamma   90.00
#
_symmetry.space_group_name_H-M   'P 1'
#
loop_
_entity.id
_entity.type
_entity.pdbx_description
1 polymer ?
#
loop_
_entity_poly.entity_id
_entity_poly.type
_entity_poly.pdbx_seq_one_letter_code
_entity_poly.pdbx_strand_id
1 'polypeptide(L)'
;MAQYPPKVPKKPHANDDEIRLLGSSDGVILVGPAPLETARKAHPNSKDADLARQLWVFSVAESAPSIPSIAERTVVVPPLQSGKVKHSNLTGGGKASCGGELWVDPANARKLYVNGASGRYGPDSEKELADAVAVFSGLGFETVNFGWDDVGPARFLRER
;
A
#
# COMPACT_ATOMS: atom_id res chain seq x y z
N MET A 1 -4.90 3.60 13.69
CA MET A 1 -4.34 2.24 13.59
C MET A 1 -5.40 1.30 13.02
N ALA A 2 -5.02 0.12 12.54
CA ALA A 2 -5.95 -0.79 11.87
C ALA A 2 -7.02 -1.31 12.83
N GLN A 3 -8.29 -1.09 12.48
CA GLN A 3 -9.46 -1.48 13.28
C GLN A 3 -9.81 -2.97 13.14
N TYR A 4 -9.35 -3.61 12.08
CA TYR A 4 -9.74 -4.96 11.70
C TYR A 4 -8.65 -5.98 12.05
N PRO A 5 -9.02 -7.24 12.36
CA PRO A 5 -8.05 -8.26 12.74
C PRO A 5 -7.08 -8.58 11.59
N PRO A 6 -5.83 -8.95 11.89
CA PRO A 6 -4.88 -9.39 10.89
C PRO A 6 -5.31 -10.65 10.16
N LYS A 7 -5.18 -10.66 8.83
CA LYS A 7 -5.46 -11.81 7.97
C LYS A 7 -4.20 -12.34 7.29
N VAL A 8 -4.21 -13.64 7.03
CA VAL A 8 -3.20 -14.31 6.19
C VAL A 8 -3.36 -13.87 4.72
N PRO A 9 -2.31 -13.99 3.89
CA PRO A 9 -2.42 -13.73 2.45
C PRO A 9 -3.57 -14.51 1.81
N LYS A 10 -4.45 -13.83 1.05
CA LYS A 10 -5.55 -14.49 0.30
C LYS A 10 -5.05 -15.37 -0.85
N LYS A 11 -3.89 -15.06 -1.40
CA LYS A 11 -3.27 -15.78 -2.52
C LYS A 11 -1.91 -16.33 -2.10
N PRO A 12 -1.55 -17.55 -2.52
CA PRO A 12 -0.21 -18.07 -2.33
C PRO A 12 0.81 -17.20 -3.10
N HIS A 13 2.08 -17.26 -2.68
CA HIS A 13 3.15 -16.68 -3.45
C HIS A 13 3.44 -17.53 -4.70
N ALA A 14 3.78 -16.87 -5.80
CA ALA A 14 4.20 -17.55 -7.02
C ALA A 14 5.69 -17.90 -7.00
N ASN A 15 6.48 -17.08 -6.30
CA ASN A 15 7.93 -17.22 -6.14
C ASN A 15 8.29 -17.11 -4.66
N ASP A 16 9.32 -17.83 -4.22
CA ASP A 16 9.77 -17.83 -2.82
C ASP A 16 10.18 -16.42 -2.33
N ASP A 17 10.67 -15.58 -3.23
CA ASP A 17 11.11 -14.23 -2.89
C ASP A 17 9.98 -13.22 -2.70
N GLU A 18 8.72 -13.57 -2.99
CA GLU A 18 7.57 -12.71 -2.70
C GLU A 18 7.24 -12.67 -1.20
N ILE A 19 7.82 -13.56 -0.41
CA ILE A 19 7.72 -13.57 1.06
C ILE A 19 9.04 -13.19 1.73
N ARG A 20 10.07 -12.79 0.96
CA ARG A 20 11.26 -12.16 1.53
C ARG A 20 10.87 -10.82 2.14
N LEU A 21 11.04 -10.67 3.45
CA LEU A 21 10.79 -9.40 4.14
C LEU A 21 11.77 -8.34 3.64
N LEU A 22 11.24 -7.26 3.08
CA LEU A 22 12.02 -6.10 2.64
C LEU A 22 12.07 -5.06 3.75
N GLY A 23 13.21 -4.40 3.87
CA GLY A 23 13.47 -3.37 4.88
C GLY A 23 13.82 -2.02 4.27
N SER A 24 14.27 -1.09 5.12
CA SER A 24 14.63 0.27 4.69
C SER A 24 15.76 0.28 3.64
N SER A 25 16.67 -0.69 3.68
CA SER A 25 17.72 -0.87 2.67
C SER A 25 17.19 -1.18 1.27
N ASP A 26 15.97 -1.71 1.18
CA ASP A 26 15.27 -2.02 -0.08
C ASP A 26 14.34 -0.89 -0.53
N GLY A 27 14.28 0.21 0.25
CA GLY A 27 13.40 1.35 0.00
C GLY A 27 12.05 1.29 0.72
N VAL A 28 11.87 0.41 1.72
CA VAL A 28 10.69 0.46 2.58
C VAL A 28 10.73 1.71 3.46
N ILE A 29 9.63 2.45 3.49
CA ILE A 29 9.39 3.57 4.38
C ILE A 29 8.22 3.27 5.30
N LEU A 30 8.18 3.91 6.47
CA LEU A 30 7.02 3.86 7.36
C LEU A 30 6.19 5.12 7.13
N VAL A 31 4.93 4.98 6.74
CA VAL A 31 4.02 6.13 6.58
C VAL A 31 3.68 6.67 7.98
N GLY A 32 4.20 7.86 8.27
CA GLY A 32 3.91 8.63 9.48
C GLY A 32 2.99 9.83 9.21
N PRO A 33 3.01 10.85 10.07
CA PRO A 33 2.28 12.10 9.84
C PRO A 33 2.67 12.77 8.51
N ALA A 34 1.70 13.41 7.85
CA ALA A 34 1.94 14.15 6.61
C ALA A 34 2.97 15.30 6.80
N PRO A 35 3.74 15.67 5.76
CA PRO A 35 3.71 15.16 4.37
C PRO A 35 4.53 13.89 4.12
N LEU A 36 4.27 13.22 2.99
CA LEU A 36 5.08 12.10 2.50
C LEU A 36 6.05 12.56 1.40
N GLU A 37 7.22 13.07 1.79
CA GLU A 37 8.17 13.70 0.84
C GLU A 37 9.09 12.72 0.11
N THR A 38 9.33 11.54 0.70
CA THR A 38 10.33 10.58 0.18
C THR A 38 9.82 9.76 -1.01
N ALA A 39 8.52 9.71 -1.23
CA ALA A 39 7.92 8.94 -2.31
C ALA A 39 7.91 9.72 -3.63
N ARG A 40 8.08 9.01 -4.74
CA ARG A 40 7.89 9.58 -6.08
C ARG A 40 6.43 10.04 -6.22
N LYS A 41 6.24 11.28 -6.69
CA LYS A 41 4.92 11.91 -6.82
C LYS A 41 4.40 11.75 -8.25
N ALA A 42 3.14 11.35 -8.41
CA ALA A 42 2.44 11.32 -9.68
C ALA A 42 0.92 11.18 -9.47
N HIS A 43 0.13 11.69 -10.40
CA HIS A 43 -1.31 11.45 -10.41
C HIS A 43 -1.61 10.00 -10.87
N PRO A 44 -2.58 9.27 -10.31
CA PRO A 44 -2.87 7.88 -10.68
C PRO A 44 -3.25 7.65 -12.15
N ASN A 45 -3.84 8.65 -12.80
CA ASN A 45 -4.21 8.58 -14.23
C ASN A 45 -3.11 9.12 -15.16
N SER A 46 -1.92 9.43 -14.64
CA SER A 46 -0.80 9.92 -15.44
C SER A 46 0.04 8.78 -16.04
N LYS A 47 0.82 9.08 -17.08
CA LYS A 47 1.78 8.14 -17.69
C LYS A 47 2.82 7.60 -16.71
N ASP A 48 3.11 8.33 -15.64
CA ASP A 48 4.12 8.00 -14.64
C ASP A 48 3.55 7.27 -13.41
N ALA A 49 2.22 7.04 -13.37
CA ALA A 49 1.52 6.46 -12.22
C ALA A 49 2.10 5.11 -11.81
N ASP A 50 2.46 4.28 -12.79
CA ASP A 50 2.96 2.93 -12.59
C ASP A 50 4.35 2.93 -11.92
N LEU A 51 5.14 4.00 -12.10
CA LEU A 51 6.45 4.17 -11.49
C LEU A 51 6.38 4.85 -10.12
N ALA A 52 5.33 5.63 -9.86
CA ALA A 52 5.10 6.29 -8.58
C ALA A 52 4.31 5.42 -7.58
N ARG A 53 3.60 4.40 -8.07
CA ARG A 53 2.76 3.51 -7.26
C ARG A 53 3.56 2.91 -6.10
N GLN A 54 3.11 3.21 -4.89
CA GLN A 54 3.56 2.56 -3.68
C GLN A 54 2.57 1.46 -3.28
N LEU A 55 3.09 0.36 -2.76
CA LEU A 55 2.30 -0.63 -2.04
C LEU A 55 2.29 -0.26 -0.57
N TRP A 56 1.21 -0.54 0.14
CA TRP A 56 1.11 -0.35 1.59
C TRP A 56 0.35 -1.51 2.24
N VAL A 57 0.65 -1.77 3.51
CA VAL A 57 -0.12 -2.68 4.38
C VAL A 57 -0.21 -2.10 5.78
N PHE A 58 -1.29 -2.41 6.51
CA PHE A 58 -1.30 -2.29 7.96
C PHE A 58 -0.64 -3.52 8.57
N SER A 59 0.65 -3.39 8.87
CA SER A 59 1.42 -4.44 9.52
C SER A 59 1.10 -4.49 11.01
N VAL A 60 0.93 -5.70 11.50
CA VAL A 60 0.79 -6.03 12.92
C VAL A 60 2.03 -6.79 13.37
N ALA A 61 3.18 -6.13 13.28
CA ALA A 61 4.38 -6.63 13.95
C ALA A 61 4.16 -6.57 15.47
N GLU A 62 4.72 -7.53 16.19
CA GLU A 62 4.57 -7.68 17.65
C GLU A 62 5.03 -6.44 18.44
N SER A 63 5.96 -5.65 17.88
CA SER A 63 6.55 -4.50 18.56
C SER A 63 5.74 -3.21 18.44
N ALA A 64 4.99 -3.00 17.35
CA ALA A 64 4.03 -1.90 17.17
C ALA A 64 3.33 -2.01 15.81
N PRO A 65 2.03 -1.68 15.72
CA PRO A 65 1.37 -1.53 14.43
C PRO A 65 2.00 -0.40 13.61
N SER A 66 2.22 -0.63 12.33
CA SER A 66 2.84 0.34 11.41
C SER A 66 2.24 0.24 10.02
N ILE A 67 2.53 1.24 9.18
CA ILE A 67 2.10 1.30 7.78
C ILE A 67 3.35 1.29 6.88
N PRO A 68 4.04 0.15 6.73
CA PRO A 68 5.14 0.07 5.79
C PRO A 68 4.64 0.28 4.37
N SER A 69 5.44 0.98 3.57
CA SER A 69 5.17 1.28 2.18
C SER A 69 6.44 1.23 1.35
N ILE A 70 6.32 0.87 0.07
CA ILE A 70 7.45 0.73 -0.85
C ILE A 70 6.97 0.91 -2.30
N ALA A 71 7.82 1.46 -3.16
CA ALA A 71 7.51 1.55 -4.58
C ALA A 71 7.43 0.14 -5.19
N GLU A 72 6.37 -0.15 -5.94
CA GLU A 72 6.21 -1.48 -6.56
C GLU A 72 7.39 -1.81 -7.49
N ARG A 73 7.88 -0.77 -8.19
CA ARG A 73 8.99 -0.82 -9.14
C ARG A 73 10.24 -0.14 -8.56
N THR A 74 10.71 -0.63 -7.41
CA THR A 74 12.02 -0.26 -6.87
C THR A 74 13.09 -1.30 -7.21
N VAL A 75 14.35 -0.88 -7.18
CA VAL A 75 15.49 -1.81 -7.27
C VAL A 75 15.66 -2.48 -5.92
N VAL A 76 15.65 -3.81 -5.91
CA VAL A 76 15.88 -4.64 -4.71
C VAL A 76 17.11 -5.51 -4.96
N VAL A 77 17.95 -5.72 -3.93
CA VAL A 77 19.18 -6.51 -4.06
C VAL A 77 19.20 -7.66 -3.03
N PRO A 78 19.29 -8.93 -3.47
CA PRO A 78 19.25 -9.39 -4.86
C PRO A 78 17.88 -9.16 -5.53
N PRO A 79 17.82 -9.07 -6.88
CA PRO A 79 16.58 -8.78 -7.60
C PRO A 79 15.51 -9.83 -7.34
N LEU A 80 14.25 -9.37 -7.29
CA LEU A 80 13.10 -10.26 -7.22
C LEU A 80 12.88 -10.92 -8.59
N GLN A 81 12.50 -12.20 -8.61
CA GLN A 81 12.20 -13.01 -9.79
C GLN A 81 11.11 -12.37 -10.65
N SER A 82 10.09 -11.77 -10.04
CA SER A 82 9.03 -11.07 -10.77
C SER A 82 9.40 -9.65 -11.24
N GLY A 83 10.56 -9.13 -10.79
CA GLY A 83 10.99 -7.75 -11.02
C GLY A 83 10.13 -6.69 -10.33
N LYS A 84 9.18 -7.09 -9.48
CA LYS A 84 8.24 -6.21 -8.77
C LYS A 84 8.07 -6.62 -7.32
N VAL A 85 7.97 -5.63 -6.45
CA VAL A 85 7.60 -5.86 -5.04
C VAL A 85 6.15 -6.31 -4.94
N LYS A 86 5.84 -7.13 -3.94
CA LYS A 86 4.48 -7.56 -3.57
C LYS A 86 4.14 -7.10 -2.16
N HIS A 87 2.86 -6.98 -1.82
CA HIS A 87 2.46 -6.65 -0.44
C HIS A 87 3.02 -7.63 0.60
N SER A 88 3.18 -8.91 0.24
CA SER A 88 3.77 -9.93 1.13
C SER A 88 5.25 -9.67 1.43
N ASN A 89 5.96 -8.88 0.62
CA ASN A 89 7.31 -8.46 0.92
C ASN A 89 7.35 -7.46 2.09
N LEU A 90 6.27 -6.73 2.36
CA LEU A 90 6.17 -5.81 3.51
C LEU A 90 5.90 -6.54 4.83
N THR A 91 5.52 -7.81 4.77
CA THR A 91 5.14 -8.64 5.93
C THR A 91 6.01 -9.87 6.09
N GLY A 92 6.90 -10.17 5.13
CA GLY A 92 7.63 -11.43 5.08
C GLY A 92 6.72 -12.65 4.89
N GLY A 93 5.59 -12.47 4.19
CA GLY A 93 4.53 -13.49 4.08
C GLY A 93 3.62 -13.60 5.31
N GLY A 94 3.86 -12.79 6.35
CA GLY A 94 3.05 -12.75 7.57
C GLY A 94 1.64 -12.17 7.38
N LYS A 95 0.97 -11.93 8.51
CA LYS A 95 -0.38 -11.35 8.53
C LYS A 95 -0.33 -9.83 8.36
N ALA A 96 -1.35 -9.28 7.72
CA ALA A 96 -1.64 -7.84 7.72
C ALA A 96 -3.14 -7.63 7.85
N SER A 97 -3.56 -6.51 8.42
CA SER A 97 -5.00 -6.21 8.57
C SER A 97 -5.64 -5.85 7.23
N CYS A 98 -5.04 -4.91 6.51
CA CYS A 98 -5.52 -4.45 5.21
C CYS A 98 -4.32 -3.91 4.40
N GLY A 99 -4.44 -3.85 3.08
CA GLY A 99 -3.39 -3.35 2.20
C GLY A 99 -3.92 -2.88 0.85
N GLY A 100 -3.11 -2.14 0.12
CA GLY A 100 -3.51 -1.55 -1.14
C GLY A 100 -2.39 -0.78 -1.82
N GLU A 101 -2.77 0.11 -2.72
CA GLU A 101 -1.85 0.97 -3.46
C GLU A 101 -2.06 2.42 -3.02
N LEU A 102 -1.00 3.22 -3.08
CA LEU A 102 -1.09 4.67 -2.88
C LEU A 102 -0.18 5.44 -3.85
N TRP A 103 -0.56 6.69 -4.10
CA TRP A 103 0.21 7.68 -4.85
C TRP A 103 0.22 9.01 -4.10
N VAL A 104 1.35 9.71 -4.17
CA VAL A 104 1.49 11.08 -3.65
C VAL A 104 1.20 12.07 -4.77
N ASP A 105 0.34 13.05 -4.49
CA ASP A 105 0.00 14.09 -5.46
C ASP A 105 1.25 14.91 -5.89
N PRO A 106 1.41 15.21 -7.19
CA PRO A 106 2.58 15.93 -7.70
C PRO A 106 2.68 17.38 -7.21
N ALA A 107 1.57 18.03 -6.87
CA ALA A 107 1.53 19.41 -6.40
C ALA A 107 1.46 19.52 -4.87
N ASN A 108 1.00 18.47 -4.17
CA ASN A 108 0.79 18.50 -2.72
C ASN A 108 1.18 17.17 -2.04
N ALA A 109 2.34 17.13 -1.35
CA ALA A 109 2.80 15.94 -0.64
C ALA A 109 1.94 15.53 0.58
N ARG A 110 0.94 16.35 0.95
CA ARG A 110 -0.07 16.02 1.96
C ARG A 110 -1.31 15.37 1.34
N LYS A 111 -1.42 15.30 0.02
CA LYS A 111 -2.53 14.67 -0.68
C LYS A 111 -2.13 13.29 -1.17
N LEU A 112 -2.90 12.28 -0.76
CA LEU A 112 -2.73 10.89 -1.15
C LEU A 112 -3.92 10.41 -1.96
N TYR A 113 -3.63 9.65 -3.00
CA TYR A 113 -4.58 8.84 -3.72
C TYR A 113 -4.42 7.40 -3.23
N VAL A 114 -5.49 6.78 -2.73
CA VAL A 114 -5.40 5.48 -2.05
C VAL A 114 -6.49 4.54 -2.56
N ASN A 115 -6.15 3.27 -2.72
CA ASN A 115 -7.12 2.19 -2.93
C ASN A 115 -6.81 0.99 -2.03
N GLY A 116 -7.70 -0.01 -2.04
CA GLY A 116 -7.51 -1.30 -1.36
C GLY A 116 -7.08 -2.43 -2.29
N ALA A 117 -6.51 -2.15 -3.46
CA ALA A 117 -6.32 -3.11 -4.55
C ALA A 117 -5.17 -4.11 -4.32
N SER A 118 -5.04 -4.66 -3.11
CA SER A 118 -4.11 -5.74 -2.82
C SER A 118 -4.75 -7.11 -3.09
N GLY A 119 -4.15 -7.90 -3.98
CA GLY A 119 -4.51 -9.31 -4.13
C GLY A 119 -4.12 -10.18 -2.93
N ARG A 120 -3.19 -9.68 -2.09
CA ARG A 120 -2.71 -10.17 -0.79
C ARG A 120 -3.71 -9.99 0.35
N TYR A 121 -3.90 -8.72 0.66
CA TYR A 121 -4.46 -8.23 1.92
C TYR A 121 -5.54 -7.18 1.67
N GLY A 122 -6.18 -7.18 0.50
CA GLY A 122 -7.23 -6.20 0.21
C GLY A 122 -8.37 -6.29 1.24
N PRO A 123 -9.04 -5.17 1.55
CA PRO A 123 -10.18 -5.14 2.46
C PRO A 123 -11.29 -6.09 1.98
N ASP A 124 -12.07 -6.60 2.93
CA ASP A 124 -13.18 -7.53 2.69
C ASP A 124 -14.52 -6.80 2.49
N SER A 125 -14.57 -5.50 2.77
CA SER A 125 -15.75 -4.66 2.54
C SER A 125 -15.38 -3.21 2.23
N GLU A 126 -16.32 -2.48 1.63
CA GLU A 126 -16.20 -1.04 1.42
C GLU A 126 -15.96 -0.29 2.73
N LYS A 127 -16.61 -0.74 3.82
CA LYS A 127 -16.41 -0.16 5.15
C LYS A 127 -14.98 -0.33 5.64
N GLU A 128 -14.39 -1.51 5.46
CA GLU A 128 -12.98 -1.75 5.86
C GLU A 128 -12.01 -0.87 5.06
N LEU A 129 -12.29 -0.62 3.78
CA LEU A 129 -11.53 0.35 2.99
C LEU A 129 -11.72 1.78 3.51
N ALA A 130 -12.94 2.19 3.85
CA ALA A 130 -13.21 3.52 4.37
C ALA A 130 -12.50 3.76 5.71
N ASP A 131 -12.53 2.79 6.63
CA ASP A 131 -11.83 2.86 7.91
C ASP A 131 -10.30 2.88 7.71
N ALA A 132 -9.77 2.11 6.75
CA ALA A 132 -8.36 2.16 6.36
C ALA A 132 -7.94 3.57 5.87
N VAL A 133 -8.76 4.19 5.02
CA VAL A 133 -8.53 5.55 4.52
C VAL A 133 -8.58 6.57 5.65
N ALA A 134 -9.50 6.42 6.60
CA ALA A 134 -9.60 7.30 7.77
C ALA A 134 -8.32 7.31 8.63
N VAL A 135 -7.54 6.22 8.64
CA VAL A 135 -6.23 6.20 9.31
C VAL A 135 -5.25 7.16 8.63
N PHE A 136 -5.18 7.19 7.29
CA PHE A 136 -4.34 8.14 6.57
C PHE A 136 -4.82 9.59 6.80
N SER A 137 -6.13 9.84 6.82
CA SER A 137 -6.66 11.16 7.17
C SER A 137 -6.28 11.59 8.59
N GLY A 138 -6.31 10.65 9.55
CA GLY A 138 -5.86 10.88 10.93
C GLY A 138 -4.37 11.16 11.08
N LEU A 139 -3.56 10.76 10.09
CA LEU A 139 -2.14 11.15 9.98
C LEU A 139 -1.95 12.55 9.35
N GLY A 140 -3.03 13.25 9.01
CA GLY A 140 -3.00 14.61 8.48
C GLY A 140 -2.92 14.70 6.95
N PHE A 141 -3.20 13.60 6.23
CA PHE A 141 -3.28 13.60 4.77
C PHE A 141 -4.68 13.99 4.27
N GLU A 142 -4.74 14.73 3.16
CA GLU A 142 -5.92 14.83 2.30
C GLU A 142 -6.00 13.55 1.46
N THR A 143 -7.01 12.72 1.68
CA THR A 143 -7.08 11.38 1.06
C THR A 143 -8.19 11.30 0.03
N VAL A 144 -7.83 10.90 -1.20
CA VAL A 144 -8.76 10.55 -2.27
C VAL A 144 -8.83 9.02 -2.36
N ASN A 145 -9.97 8.46 -1.96
CA ASN A 145 -10.26 7.02 -2.08
C ASN A 145 -10.81 6.71 -3.48
N PHE A 146 -10.29 5.67 -4.14
CA PHE A 146 -10.81 5.22 -5.44
C PHE A 146 -12.22 4.64 -5.33
N GLY A 147 -12.61 4.17 -4.14
CA GLY A 147 -13.93 3.62 -3.86
C GLY A 147 -13.99 2.11 -4.04
N TRP A 148 -15.20 1.62 -4.29
CA TRP A 148 -15.54 0.21 -4.36
C TRP A 148 -16.23 -0.12 -5.69
N ASP A 149 -15.88 -1.27 -6.26
CA ASP A 149 -16.50 -1.91 -7.42
C ASP A 149 -17.31 -3.13 -6.94
N ASP A 150 -18.17 -3.70 -7.79
CA ASP A 150 -19.02 -4.85 -7.46
C ASP A 150 -18.24 -6.05 -6.88
N VAL A 151 -16.98 -6.21 -7.29
CA VAL A 151 -16.12 -7.35 -6.94
C VAL A 151 -15.01 -7.02 -5.94
N GLY A 152 -14.97 -5.80 -5.41
CA GLY A 152 -13.95 -5.38 -4.44
C GLY A 152 -13.47 -3.94 -4.63
N PRO A 153 -12.31 -3.58 -4.05
CA PRO A 153 -11.75 -2.23 -4.15
C PRO A 153 -11.51 -1.80 -5.60
N ALA A 154 -11.89 -0.56 -5.90
CA ALA A 154 -11.66 0.01 -7.22
C ALA A 154 -10.17 0.11 -7.54
N ARG A 155 -9.78 -0.33 -8.74
CA ARG A 155 -8.38 -0.30 -9.18
C ARG A 155 -7.97 1.00 -9.85
N PHE A 156 -8.93 1.75 -10.38
CA PHE A 156 -8.69 2.97 -11.13
C PHE A 156 -9.39 4.15 -10.47
N LEU A 157 -8.72 5.30 -10.45
CA LEU A 157 -9.32 6.54 -9.97
C LEU A 157 -10.40 6.98 -10.97
N ARG A 158 -11.63 7.09 -10.47
CA ARG A 158 -12.75 7.64 -11.23
C ARG A 158 -12.71 9.17 -11.11
N GLU A 159 -12.74 9.85 -12.24
CA GLU A 159 -12.99 11.29 -12.26
C GLU A 159 -14.43 11.52 -11.79
N ARG A 160 -14.61 12.36 -10.78
CA ARG A 160 -15.94 12.80 -10.34
C ARG A 160 -16.28 14.12 -11.00
#